data_AF-A0A937ZRA0-F1
#
_entry.id   AF-A0A937ZRA0-F1
#
_cell.length_a   1.000
_cell.length_b   1.000
_cell.length_c   1.000
_cell.angle_alpha   90.00
_cell.angle_beta   90.00
_cell.angle_gamma   90.00
#
_symmetry.space_group_name_H-M   'P 1'
#
loop_
_entity.id
_entity.type
_entity.pdbx_description
1 polymer ?
#
loop_
_entity_poly.entity_id
_entity_poly.type
_entity_poly.pdbx_seq_one_letter_code
_entity_poly.pdbx_strand_id
1 'polypeptide(L)' 'APRNTPKEVGDKLAGALQAALGDPVVKQRFNDVGTEPVPAERATPGAASALLQSEIKRWAPVIRQAGQYAD' A
#
# COMPACT_ATOMS: atom_id res chain seq x y z
N ALA A 1 -9.78 -0.80 1.68
CA ALA A 1 -11.14 -0.25 1.57
C ALA A 1 -11.97 -0.75 2.75
N PRO A 2 -13.09 -0.10 3.13
CA PRO A 2 -13.98 -0.61 4.18
C PRO A 2 -14.32 -2.09 3.98
N ARG A 3 -14.47 -2.82 5.09
CA ARG A 3 -14.92 -4.21 5.04
C ARG A 3 -16.26 -4.24 4.30
N ASN A 4 -16.34 -5.00 3.21
CA ASN A 4 -17.49 -5.12 2.29
C ASN A 4 -17.58 -4.08 1.15
N THR A 5 -16.52 -3.34 0.83
CA THR A 5 -16.46 -2.68 -0.49
C THR A 5 -16.68 -3.72 -1.59
N PRO A 6 -17.64 -3.51 -2.51
CA PRO A 6 -17.87 -4.44 -3.61
C PRO A 6 -16.60 -4.68 -4.42
N LYS A 7 -16.38 -5.94 -4.83
CA LYS A 7 -15.16 -6.32 -5.55
C LYS A 7 -14.92 -5.46 -6.78
N GLU A 8 -15.97 -5.19 -7.57
CA GLU A 8 -15.86 -4.39 -8.78
C GLU A 8 -15.40 -2.95 -8.51
N VAL A 9 -15.86 -2.36 -7.40
CA VAL A 9 -15.40 -1.02 -6.97
C VAL A 9 -13.92 -1.08 -6.57
N GLY A 10 -13.52 -2.12 -5.83
CA GLY A 10 -12.12 -2.33 -5.46
C GLY A 10 -11.21 -2.52 -6.68
N ASP A 11 -11.64 -3.30 -7.65
CA ASP A 11 -10.90 -3.56 -8.89
C ASP A 11 -10.80 -2.29 -9.75
N LYS A 12 -11.88 -1.50 -9.84
CA LYS A 12 -11.86 -0.20 -10.54
C LYS A 12 -10.86 0.77 -9.90
N LEU A 13 -10.85 0.85 -8.57
CA LEU A 13 -9.89 1.68 -7.84
C LEU A 13 -8.45 1.22 -8.04
N ALA A 14 -8.20 -0.10 -8.02
CA ALA A 14 -6.88 -0.66 -8.27
C ALA A 14 -6.38 -0.34 -9.69
N GLY A 15 -7.24 -0.48 -10.70
CA GLY A 15 -6.90 -0.11 -12.08
C GLY A 15 -6.59 1.37 -12.24
N ALA A 16 -7.41 2.25 -11.65
CA ALA A 16 -7.19 3.70 -11.66
C ALA A 16 -5.87 4.07 -10.95
N LEU A 17 -5.54 3.41 -9.83
CA LEU A 17 -4.29 3.60 -9.13
C LEU A 17 -3.08 3.22 -9.99
N GLN A 18 -3.10 2.05 -10.63
CA GLN A 18 -2.00 1.61 -11.49
C GLN A 18 -1.78 2.57 -12.66
N ALA A 19 -2.85 3.04 -13.30
CA ALA A 19 -2.76 4.04 -14.35
C ALA A 19 -2.12 5.35 -13.83
N ALA A 20 -2.56 5.84 -12.66
CA ALA A 20 -2.02 7.05 -12.06
C ALA A 20 -0.54 6.91 -11.68
N LEU A 21 -0.11 5.79 -11.10
CA LEU A 21 1.31 5.57 -10.76
C LEU A 21 2.20 5.44 -12.01
N GLY A 22 1.62 5.06 -13.15
CA GLY A 22 2.29 5.04 -14.44
C GLY A 22 2.47 6.42 -15.09
N ASP A 23 1.66 7.40 -14.69
CA ASP A 23 1.61 8.73 -15.28
C ASP A 23 2.91 9.53 -15.05
N PRO A 24 3.49 10.18 -16.08
CA PRO A 24 4.73 10.92 -15.95
C PRO A 24 4.68 12.08 -14.94
N VAL A 25 3.55 12.79 -14.86
CA VAL A 25 3.39 13.91 -13.93
C VAL A 25 3.36 13.38 -12.49
N VAL A 26 2.62 12.30 -12.25
CA VAL A 26 2.58 11.65 -10.93
C VAL A 26 3.97 11.15 -10.52
N LYS A 27 4.70 10.49 -11.43
CA LYS A 27 6.10 10.06 -11.19
C LYS A 27 7.00 11.23 -10.82
N GLN A 28 6.90 12.34 -11.54
CA GLN A 28 7.70 13.52 -11.22
C GLN A 28 7.38 14.06 -9.82
N ARG A 29 6.10 14.10 -9.41
CA ARG A 29 5.71 14.57 -8.07
C ARG A 29 6.25 13.69 -6.94
N PHE A 30 6.34 12.38 -7.15
CA PHE A 30 7.01 11.48 -6.21
C PHE A 30 8.51 11.78 -6.16
N ASN A 31 9.15 11.93 -7.31
CA ASN A 31 10.58 12.24 -7.39
C ASN A 31 10.93 13.59 -6.73
N ASP A 32 10.07 14.61 -6.88
CA ASP A 32 10.25 15.94 -6.29
C ASP A 32 10.35 15.91 -4.76
N VAL A 33 9.76 14.88 -4.12
CA VAL A 33 9.82 14.67 -2.66
C VAL A 33 10.76 13.52 -2.26
N GLY A 34 11.60 13.03 -3.18
CA GLY A 34 12.61 12.02 -2.92
C GLY A 34 12.06 10.60 -2.74
N THR A 35 10.92 10.28 -3.36
CA THR A 35 10.34 8.93 -3.37
C THR A 35 10.03 8.46 -4.78
N GLU A 36 9.62 7.19 -4.92
CA GLU A 36 9.23 6.58 -6.18
C GLU A 36 7.86 5.91 -6.06
N PRO A 37 7.03 5.90 -7.12
CA PRO A 37 5.82 5.10 -7.14
C PRO A 37 6.16 3.62 -6.94
N VAL A 38 5.32 2.92 -6.18
CA VAL A 38 5.44 1.46 -6.08
C VAL A 38 5.26 0.82 -7.46
N PRO A 39 5.97 -0.28 -7.78
CA PRO A 39 5.77 -1.02 -9.02
C PRO A 39 4.32 -1.50 -9.18
N ALA A 40 3.85 -1.61 -10.43
CA ALA A 40 2.46 -1.95 -10.73
C ALA A 40 2.03 -3.30 -10.13
N GLU A 41 2.95 -4.27 -10.06
CA GLU A 41 2.74 -5.59 -9.46
C GLU A 41 2.46 -5.51 -7.96
N ARG A 42 3.00 -4.48 -7.30
CA ARG A 42 2.76 -4.19 -5.88
C ARG A 42 1.54 -3.30 -5.65
N ALA A 43 1.08 -2.58 -6.68
CA ALA A 43 -0.14 -1.77 -6.65
C ALA A 43 -1.40 -2.62 -6.89
N THR A 44 -1.54 -3.74 -6.17
CA THR A 44 -2.71 -4.63 -6.23
C THR A 44 -3.29 -4.85 -4.83
N PRO A 45 -4.60 -5.12 -4.68
CA PRO A 45 -5.20 -5.43 -3.38
C PRO A 45 -4.54 -6.65 -2.70
N GLY A 46 -4.15 -7.65 -3.49
CA GLY A 46 -3.46 -8.85 -3.01
C GLY A 46 -2.06 -8.55 -2.48
N ALA A 47 -1.24 -7.82 -3.24
CA ALA A 47 0.10 -7.43 -2.81
C ALA A 47 0.07 -6.52 -1.57
N ALA A 48 -0.86 -5.57 -1.51
CA ALA A 48 -1.05 -4.72 -0.33
C ALA A 48 -1.43 -5.53 0.92
N SER A 49 -2.31 -6.53 0.76
CA SER A 49 -2.68 -7.44 1.85
C SER A 49 -1.50 -8.29 2.32
N ALA A 50 -0.70 -8.81 1.38
CA ALA A 50 0.50 -9.59 1.70
C ALA A 50 1.54 -8.75 2.45
N LEU A 51 1.79 -7.52 2.00
CA LEU A 51 2.70 -6.58 2.67
C LEU A 51 2.22 -6.26 4.09
N LEU A 52 0.94 -5.96 4.28
CA LEU A 52 0.41 -5.69 5.61
C LEU A 52 0.62 -6.88 6.55
N GLN A 53 0.37 -8.10 6.09
CA GLN A 53 0.60 -9.30 6.88
C GLN A 53 2.08 -9.52 7.19
N SER A 54 3.00 -9.21 6.26
CA SER A 54 4.44 -9.32 6.52
C SER A 54 4.92 -8.28 7.52
N GLU A 55 4.46 -7.03 7.40
CA GLU A 55 4.82 -5.95 8.32
C GLU A 55 4.29 -6.23 9.74
N ILE A 56 3.06 -6.74 9.88
CA ILE A 56 2.54 -7.20 11.17
C ILE A 56 3.45 -8.27 11.77
N LYS A 57 3.81 -9.31 11.00
CA LYS A 57 4.68 -10.40 11.49
C LYS A 57 6.05 -9.90 11.90
N ARG A 58 6.61 -8.95 11.13
CA ARG A 58 7.94 -8.37 11.37
C ARG A 58 7.97 -7.52 12.64
N TRP A 59 7.00 -6.63 12.82
CA TRP A 59 7.07 -5.62 13.88
C TRP A 59 6.38 -6.01 15.18
N ALA A 60 5.36 -6.88 15.14
CA ALA A 60 4.65 -7.29 16.34
C ALA A 60 5.55 -7.85 17.48
N PRO A 61 6.60 -8.68 17.23
CA PRO A 61 7.48 -9.11 18.31
C PRO A 61 8.35 -7.97 18.86
N VAL A 62 8.87 -7.08 18.00
CA VAL A 62 9.69 -5.93 18.40
C VAL A 62 8.90 -4.99 19.32
N ILE A 63 7.66 -4.68 18.94
CA ILE A 63 6.77 -3.81 19.72
C ILE A 63 6.46 -4.43 21.08
N ARG A 64 6.09 -5.72 21.11
CA ARG A 64 5.80 -6.44 22.37
C ARG A 64 7.01 -6.48 23.30
N GLN A 65 8.21 -6.67 22.76
CA GLN A 65 9.44 -6.67 23.54
C GLN A 65 9.77 -5.29 24.11
N ALA A 66 9.54 -4.22 23.35
CA ALA A 66 9.74 -2.85 23.82
C ALA A 66 8.74 -2.44 24.91
N GLY A 67 7.61 -3.16 25.04
CA GLY A 67 6.55 -2.86 25.99
C GLY A 67 5.84 -1.53 25.74
N GLN A 68 6.03 -0.94 24.54
CA GLN A 68 5.39 0.29 24.11
C GLN A 68 4.17 -0.05 23.26
N TYR A 69 3.03 0.55 23.57
CA TYR A 69 1.77 0.34 22.86
C TYR A 69 1.22 1.71 22.45
N ALA A 70 0.52 1.76 21.33
CA ALA A 70 -0.28 2.93 21.00
C ALA A 70 -1.49 2.92 21.95
N ASP A 71 -1.59 3.91 22.81
CA ASP A 71 -2.72 4.24 23.68
C ASP A 71 -3.87 4.93 22.92
#